data_AF-A0A7Y4X2H9-F1
#
_entry.id   AF-A0A7Y4X2H9-F1
#
_cell.length_a   1.000
_cell.length_b   1.000
_cell.length_c   1.000
_cell.angle_alpha   90.00
_cell.angle_beta   90.00
_cell.angle_gamma   90.00
#
_symmetry.space_group_name_H-M   'P 1'
#
loop_
_entity.id
_entity.type
_entity.pdbx_description
1 polymer ?
#
loop_
_entity_poly.entity_id
_entity_poly.type
_entity_poly.pdbx_seq_one_letter_code
_entity_poly.pdbx_strand_id
1 'polypeptide(L)'
;MKLYDCKMAPNPRRVRIFIAEKGLDIPKVEVSILDGENLKPDYLRVNPRGLLPVLELADGTHIDETVAICRFLEEANPEPNLMGRSPLEKATIESWQRHMEFDGMAAVSEVIRNSIPVFSTRGLPGVTQPVAAIPALVERGTQSVKRFYERLEQRLSES
;
A
#
# COMPACT_ATOMS: atom_id res chain seq x y z
N MET A 1 14.06 9.23 -11.12
CA MET A 1 13.26 8.44 -10.18
C MET A 1 12.44 7.42 -10.96
N LYS A 2 12.13 6.25 -10.40
CA LYS A 2 11.17 5.29 -10.98
C LYS A 2 10.41 4.57 -9.86
N LEU A 3 9.18 4.16 -10.15
CA LEU A 3 8.31 3.45 -9.21
C LEU A 3 8.21 1.97 -9.59
N TYR A 4 8.62 1.07 -8.70
CA TYR A 4 8.25 -0.34 -8.81
C TYR A 4 6.76 -0.48 -8.41
N ASP A 5 5.94 -0.88 -9.37
CA ASP A 5 4.48 -0.86 -9.34
C ASP A 5 3.90 -2.26 -9.60
N CYS A 6 2.64 -2.44 -9.23
CA CYS A 6 1.83 -3.56 -9.69
C CYS A 6 0.43 -3.03 -9.94
N LYS A 7 -0.02 -3.05 -11.20
CA LYS A 7 -1.23 -2.35 -11.66
C LYS A 7 -2.48 -2.75 -10.87
N MET A 8 -2.59 -4.01 -10.48
CA MET A 8 -3.71 -4.57 -9.71
C MET A 8 -3.57 -4.37 -8.19
N ALA A 9 -2.40 -4.03 -7.68
CA ALA A 9 -2.17 -3.95 -6.25
C ALA A 9 -2.66 -2.61 -5.66
N PRO A 10 -3.33 -2.63 -4.49
CA PRO A 10 -3.97 -1.43 -3.94
C PRO A 10 -2.96 -0.42 -3.38
N ASN A 11 -1.86 -0.86 -2.76
CA ASN A 11 -0.83 0.05 -2.23
C ASN A 11 -0.08 0.80 -3.34
N PRO A 12 0.43 0.15 -4.40
CA PRO A 12 0.99 0.87 -5.55
C PRO A 12 0.01 1.82 -6.23
N ARG A 13 -1.27 1.46 -6.31
CA ARG A 13 -2.32 2.38 -6.81
C ARG A 13 -2.42 3.67 -6.00
N ARG A 14 -2.28 3.62 -4.67
CA ARG A 14 -2.30 4.83 -3.81
C ARG A 14 -1.16 5.79 -4.17
N VAL A 15 0.06 5.27 -4.37
CA VAL A 15 1.20 6.09 -4.81
C VAL A 15 0.99 6.64 -6.22
N ARG A 16 0.42 5.86 -7.14
CA ARG A 16 0.07 6.35 -8.48
C ARG A 16 -0.90 7.51 -8.46
N ILE A 17 -1.94 7.44 -7.61
CA ILE A 17 -2.89 8.54 -7.42
C ILE A 17 -2.12 9.76 -6.91
N PHE A 18 -1.30 9.61 -5.88
CA PHE A 18 -0.51 10.72 -5.33
C PHE A 18 0.42 11.38 -6.37
N ILE A 19 1.14 10.57 -7.16
CA ILE A 19 1.99 11.05 -8.26
C ILE A 19 1.18 11.84 -9.28
N ALA A 20 0.00 11.35 -9.65
CA ALA A 20 -0.89 12.03 -10.60
C ALA A 20 -1.43 13.36 -10.05
N GLU A 21 -1.89 13.38 -8.79
CA GLU A 21 -2.36 14.60 -8.12
C GLU A 21 -1.24 15.64 -7.96
N LYS A 22 0.01 15.20 -7.81
CA LYS A 22 1.19 16.07 -7.82
C LYS A 22 1.58 16.57 -9.22
N GLY A 23 0.95 16.09 -10.28
CA GLY A 23 1.33 16.41 -11.66
C GLY A 23 2.71 15.89 -12.05
N LEU A 24 3.21 14.84 -11.38
CA LEU A 24 4.53 14.26 -11.64
C LEU A 24 4.45 13.16 -12.70
N ASP A 25 5.46 13.10 -13.57
CA ASP A 25 5.66 11.98 -14.50
C ASP A 25 6.83 11.11 -14.01
N ILE A 26 6.50 10.05 -13.28
CA ILE A 26 7.48 9.08 -12.76
C ILE A 26 7.33 7.77 -13.53
N PRO A 27 8.37 7.32 -14.25
CA PRO A 27 8.39 6.02 -14.92
C PRO A 27 8.08 4.87 -13.95
N LYS A 28 7.35 3.86 -14.44
CA LYS A 28 6.95 2.69 -13.65
C LYS A 28 7.64 1.42 -14.16
N VAL A 29 8.00 0.55 -13.24
CA VAL A 29 8.48 -0.81 -13.49
C VAL A 29 7.43 -1.77 -12.95
N GLU A 30 6.76 -2.50 -13.83
CA GLU A 30 5.73 -3.47 -13.43
C GLU A 30 6.39 -4.71 -12.81
N VAL A 31 5.89 -5.14 -11.66
CA VAL A 31 6.31 -6.34 -10.95
C VAL A 31 5.07 -7.15 -10.57
N SER A 32 4.91 -8.34 -11.15
CA SER A 32 3.73 -9.18 -10.94
C SER A 32 3.76 -9.89 -9.59
N ILE A 33 2.85 -9.51 -8.69
CA ILE A 33 2.64 -10.20 -7.40
C ILE A 33 1.99 -11.57 -7.61
N LEU A 34 1.10 -11.69 -8.60
CA LEU A 34 0.41 -12.94 -8.89
C LEU A 34 1.43 -14.02 -9.29
N ASP A 35 2.38 -13.66 -10.15
CA ASP A 35 3.45 -14.54 -10.63
C ASP A 35 4.63 -14.63 -9.64
N GLY A 36 4.55 -13.92 -8.51
CA GLY A 36 5.54 -13.95 -7.44
C GLY A 36 6.88 -13.30 -7.80
N GLU A 37 6.91 -12.40 -8.79
CA GLU A 37 8.13 -11.70 -9.21
C GLU A 37 8.75 -10.87 -8.08
N ASN A 38 7.89 -10.31 -7.22
CA ASN A 38 8.29 -9.59 -6.01
C ASN A 38 9.02 -10.45 -4.97
N LEU A 39 9.04 -11.78 -5.15
CA LEU A 39 9.70 -12.74 -4.25
C LEU A 39 10.97 -13.34 -4.89
N LYS A 40 11.29 -12.98 -6.15
CA LYS A 40 12.47 -13.46 -6.84
C LYS A 40 13.71 -12.68 -6.41
N PRO A 41 14.92 -13.29 -6.46
CA PRO A 41 16.17 -12.63 -6.05
C PRO A 41 16.39 -11.27 -6.68
N ASP A 42 16.01 -11.08 -7.94
CA ASP A 42 16.20 -9.82 -8.65
C ASP A 42 15.42 -8.65 -8.02
N TYR A 43 14.17 -8.88 -7.62
CA TYR A 43 13.38 -7.87 -6.91
C TYR A 43 13.76 -7.76 -5.43
N LEU A 44 14.13 -8.86 -4.78
CA LEU A 44 14.52 -8.81 -3.36
C LEU A 44 15.80 -7.99 -3.11
N ARG A 45 16.64 -7.77 -4.14
CA ARG A 45 17.74 -6.79 -4.09
C ARG A 45 17.27 -5.34 -4.04
N VAL A 46 16.06 -5.06 -4.55
CA VAL A 46 15.41 -3.74 -4.51
C VAL A 46 14.69 -3.55 -3.18
N ASN A 47 13.86 -4.51 -2.77
CA ASN A 47 13.22 -4.50 -1.46
C ASN A 47 13.24 -5.90 -0.82
N PRO A 48 14.06 -6.11 0.22
CA PRO A 48 14.17 -7.40 0.92
C PRO A 48 12.86 -7.90 1.54
N ARG A 49 11.88 -7.02 1.77
CA ARG A 49 10.55 -7.40 2.27
C ARG A 49 9.67 -8.05 1.20
N GLY A 50 10.07 -7.97 -0.07
CA GLY A 50 9.27 -8.48 -1.20
C GLY A 50 7.92 -7.78 -1.33
N LEU A 51 7.83 -6.49 -0.97
CA LEU A 51 6.61 -5.70 -1.03
C LEU A 51 6.71 -4.59 -2.06
N LEU A 52 5.53 -4.16 -2.52
CA LEU A 52 5.34 -3.04 -3.44
C LEU A 52 4.37 -2.04 -2.80
N PRO A 53 4.50 -0.73 -3.09
CA PRO A 53 5.44 -0.14 -4.05
C PRO A 53 6.82 0.16 -3.45
N VAL A 54 7.79 0.48 -4.32
CA VAL A 54 9.11 1.05 -3.97
C VAL A 54 9.41 2.20 -4.91
N LEU A 55 9.82 3.35 -4.38
CA LEU A 55 10.36 4.45 -5.17
C LEU A 55 11.90 4.35 -5.18
N GLU A 56 12.49 4.29 -6.37
CA GLU A 56 13.94 4.40 -6.55
C GLU A 56 14.31 5.82 -6.99
N LEU A 57 15.22 6.44 -6.25
CA LEU A 57 15.74 7.77 -6.51
C LEU A 57 16.85 7.74 -7.57
N ALA A 58 17.27 8.91 -8.03
CA ALA A 58 18.29 9.02 -9.09
C ALA A 58 19.67 8.52 -8.64
N ASP A 59 19.96 8.56 -7.34
CA ASP A 59 21.21 8.08 -6.74
C ASP A 59 21.17 6.58 -6.38
N GLY A 60 20.07 5.89 -6.72
CA GLY A 60 19.88 4.48 -6.41
C GLY A 60 19.27 4.20 -5.04
N THR A 61 18.95 5.22 -4.24
CA THR A 61 18.26 5.03 -2.95
C THR A 61 16.85 4.45 -3.16
N HIS A 62 16.47 3.46 -2.35
CA HIS A 62 15.12 2.86 -2.34
C HIS A 62 14.31 3.34 -1.13
N ILE A 63 13.09 3.79 -1.38
CA ILE A 63 12.09 4.12 -0.34
C ILE A 63 10.89 3.20 -0.55
N ASP A 64 10.62 2.35 0.44
CA ASP A 64 9.38 1.57 0.49
C ASP A 64 8.36 2.23 1.45
N GLU A 65 7.21 1.58 1.62
CA GLU A 65 6.02 2.11 2.32
C GLU A 65 5.31 3.29 1.64
N THR A 66 4.03 3.08 1.35
CA THR A 66 3.18 4.03 0.61
C THR A 66 3.23 5.44 1.20
N VAL A 67 3.03 5.59 2.52
CA VAL A 67 2.98 6.92 3.15
C VAL A 67 4.37 7.57 3.23
N ALA A 68 5.45 6.79 3.36
CA ALA A 68 6.80 7.32 3.34
C ALA A 68 7.18 7.84 1.94
N ILE A 69 6.81 7.10 0.89
CA ILE A 69 6.96 7.54 -0.50
C ILE A 69 6.17 8.83 -0.75
N CYS A 70 4.89 8.87 -0.37
CA CYS A 70 4.07 10.09 -0.53
C CYS A 70 4.65 11.27 0.26
N ARG A 71 5.13 11.07 1.50
CA ARG A 71 5.79 12.11 2.28
C ARG A 71 7.02 12.66 1.57
N PHE A 72 7.89 11.79 1.06
CA PHE A 72 9.06 12.22 0.29
C PHE A 72 8.65 13.06 -0.93
N LEU A 73 7.66 12.61 -1.69
CA LEU A 73 7.17 13.33 -2.87
C LEU A 73 6.51 14.68 -2.50
N GLU A 74 5.78 14.74 -1.38
CA GLU A 74 5.23 15.98 -0.83
C GLU A 74 6.33 16.98 -0.47
N GLU A 75 7.35 16.55 0.27
CA GLU A 75 8.42 17.42 0.73
C GLU A 75 9.32 17.89 -0.42
N ALA A 76 9.60 17.01 -1.39
CA ALA A 76 10.37 17.34 -2.58
C ALA A 76 9.59 18.22 -3.57
N ASN A 77 8.25 18.16 -3.55
CA ASN A 77 7.37 18.91 -4.45
C ASN A 77 6.21 19.51 -3.63
N PRO A 78 6.43 20.63 -2.91
CA PRO A 78 5.47 21.16 -1.95
C PRO A 78 4.10 21.53 -2.53
N GLU A 79 4.03 21.83 -3.83
CA GLU A 79 2.80 22.18 -4.53
C GLU A 79 2.45 21.15 -5.61
N PRO A 80 1.16 20.81 -5.79
CA PRO A 80 0.04 21.18 -4.92
C PRO A 80 0.13 20.50 -3.55
N ASN A 81 -0.22 21.20 -2.46
CA ASN A 81 -0.16 20.62 -1.11
C ASN A 81 -1.22 19.53 -0.90
N LEU A 82 -0.79 18.30 -0.60
CA LEU A 82 -1.69 17.14 -0.40
C LEU A 82 -1.61 16.57 1.01
N MET A 83 -0.62 16.95 1.82
CA MET A 83 -0.41 16.41 3.17
C MET A 83 -0.46 17.48 4.27
N GLY A 84 -1.01 18.66 3.99
CA GLY A 84 -1.19 19.74 4.96
C GLY A 84 0.08 20.56 5.20
N ARG A 85 -0.08 21.74 5.83
CA ARG A 85 1.02 22.67 6.11
C ARG A 85 1.26 22.80 7.61
N SER A 86 0.20 22.92 8.39
CA SER A 86 0.29 23.06 9.85
C SER A 86 0.51 21.71 10.54
N PRO A 87 1.05 21.70 11.78
CA PRO A 87 1.16 20.47 12.57
C PRO A 87 -0.19 19.75 12.74
N LEU A 88 -1.28 20.49 12.92
CA LEU A 88 -2.62 19.94 13.11
C LEU A 88 -3.16 19.28 11.83
N GLU A 89 -2.99 19.92 10.67
CA GLU A 89 -3.42 19.36 9.38
C GLU A 89 -2.66 18.07 9.08
N LYS A 90 -1.33 18.09 9.23
CA LYS A 90 -0.47 16.92 9.01
C LYS A 90 -0.88 15.75 9.90
N ALA A 91 -1.06 16.00 11.20
CA ALA A 91 -1.48 14.96 12.14
C ALA A 91 -2.89 14.42 11.84
N THR A 92 -3.82 15.29 11.46
CA THR A 92 -5.19 14.88 11.08
C THR A 92 -5.17 13.99 9.83
N ILE A 93 -4.44 14.39 8.79
CA ILE A 93 -4.30 13.63 7.55
C ILE A 93 -3.64 12.28 7.82
N GLU A 94 -2.55 12.26 8.58
CA GLU A 94 -1.86 11.02 8.94
C GLU A 94 -2.76 10.09 9.76
N SER A 95 -3.51 10.61 10.73
CA SER A 95 -4.46 9.83 11.52
C SER A 95 -5.48 9.11 10.62
N TRP A 96 -6.04 9.80 9.62
CA TRP A 96 -6.97 9.19 8.68
C TRP A 96 -6.30 8.18 7.76
N GLN A 97 -5.09 8.45 7.26
CA GLN A 97 -4.31 7.47 6.49
C GLN A 97 -4.08 6.19 7.29
N ARG A 98 -3.71 6.31 8.57
CA ARG A 98 -3.49 5.18 9.48
C ARG A 98 -4.77 4.40 9.74
N HIS A 99 -5.92 5.06 9.90
CA HIS A 99 -7.21 4.37 9.99
C HIS A 99 -7.51 3.58 8.71
N MET A 100 -7.30 4.16 7.53
CA MET A 100 -7.53 3.45 6.26
C MET A 100 -6.63 2.20 6.12
N GLU A 101 -5.39 2.28 6.61
CA GLU A 101 -4.44 1.16 6.51
C GLU A 101 -4.69 0.06 7.54
N PHE A 102 -4.78 0.41 8.82
CA PHE A 102 -4.86 -0.58 9.89
C PHE A 102 -6.26 -1.16 10.05
N ASP A 103 -7.31 -0.36 9.87
CA ASP A 103 -8.69 -0.84 10.03
C ASP A 103 -9.26 -1.37 8.70
N GLY A 104 -8.93 -0.71 7.59
CA GLY A 104 -9.47 -1.06 6.27
C GLY A 104 -8.57 -2.03 5.49
N MET A 105 -7.41 -1.57 5.03
CA MET A 105 -6.52 -2.31 4.15
C MET A 105 -6.05 -3.64 4.75
N ALA A 106 -5.70 -3.65 6.04
CA ALA A 106 -5.27 -4.87 6.72
C ALA A 106 -6.40 -5.92 6.75
N ALA A 107 -7.63 -5.51 7.06
CA ALA A 107 -8.81 -6.39 7.06
C ALA A 107 -9.11 -6.94 5.66
N VAL A 108 -9.09 -6.09 4.63
CA VAL A 108 -9.28 -6.52 3.23
C VAL A 108 -8.16 -7.48 2.80
N SER A 109 -6.91 -7.20 3.16
CA SER A 109 -5.78 -8.07 2.85
C SER A 109 -5.93 -9.44 3.53
N GLU A 110 -6.44 -9.48 4.76
CA GLU A 110 -6.73 -10.73 5.48
C GLU A 110 -7.75 -11.56 4.70
N VAL A 111 -8.86 -10.98 4.24
CA VAL A 111 -9.85 -11.68 3.42
C VAL A 111 -9.24 -12.19 2.11
N ILE A 112 -8.59 -11.32 1.35
CA ILE A 112 -8.10 -11.63 0.00
C ILE A 112 -7.02 -12.71 0.02
N ARG A 113 -6.04 -12.61 0.92
CA ARG A 113 -4.93 -13.57 0.98
C ARG A 113 -5.35 -14.94 1.48
N ASN A 114 -6.44 -15.02 2.24
CA ASN A 114 -6.93 -16.28 2.79
C ASN A 114 -8.09 -16.90 1.99
N SER A 115 -8.62 -16.21 0.97
CA SER A 115 -9.74 -16.70 0.14
C SER A 115 -9.38 -17.00 -1.31
N ILE A 116 -8.35 -16.34 -1.89
CA ILE A 116 -8.01 -16.55 -3.29
C ILE A 116 -6.99 -17.70 -3.46
N PRO A 117 -7.25 -18.71 -4.32
CA PRO A 117 -6.39 -19.89 -4.47
C PRO A 117 -4.90 -19.59 -4.75
N VAL A 118 -4.61 -18.52 -5.50
CA VAL A 118 -3.24 -18.10 -5.85
C VAL A 118 -2.38 -17.72 -4.63
N PHE A 119 -3.03 -17.47 -3.48
CA PHE A 119 -2.41 -17.15 -2.20
C PHE A 119 -2.50 -18.28 -1.17
N SER A 120 -2.96 -19.47 -1.56
CA SER A 120 -3.10 -20.63 -0.65
C SER A 120 -1.82 -21.01 0.10
N THR A 121 -0.65 -20.79 -0.50
CA THR A 121 0.68 -20.97 0.12
C THR A 121 1.40 -19.65 0.41
N ARG A 122 0.72 -18.52 0.21
CA ARG A 122 1.21 -17.15 0.41
C ARG A 122 0.18 -16.32 1.20
N GLY A 123 -0.31 -16.91 2.29
CA GLY A 123 -1.32 -16.30 3.18
C GLY A 123 -0.85 -14.98 3.80
N LEU A 124 0.47 -14.76 3.86
CA LEU A 124 1.09 -13.49 4.24
C LEU A 124 1.75 -12.79 3.05
N PRO A 125 1.77 -11.43 3.04
CA PRO A 125 2.54 -10.66 2.06
C PRO A 125 4.05 -10.83 2.25
N GLY A 126 4.82 -10.79 1.16
CA GLY A 126 6.27 -10.67 1.21
C GLY A 126 7.05 -11.91 1.68
N VAL A 127 6.37 -13.03 1.95
CA VAL A 127 7.03 -14.25 2.44
C VAL A 127 7.62 -15.05 1.27
N THR A 128 8.89 -15.43 1.39
CA THR A 128 9.58 -16.33 0.45
C THR A 128 9.41 -17.81 0.81
N GLN A 129 9.15 -18.10 2.09
CA GLN A 129 8.77 -19.42 2.56
C GLN A 129 7.24 -19.58 2.52
N PRO A 130 6.72 -20.76 2.18
CA PRO A 130 5.28 -20.99 2.15
C PRO A 130 4.63 -20.72 3.51
N VAL A 131 3.59 -19.89 3.51
CA VAL A 131 2.71 -19.68 4.67
C VAL A 131 1.30 -19.98 4.21
N ALA A 132 0.69 -21.02 4.79
CA ALA A 132 -0.64 -21.45 4.41
C ALA A 132 -1.69 -20.36 4.66
N ALA A 133 -2.64 -20.22 3.74
CA ALA A 133 -3.87 -19.51 3.98
C ALA A 133 -4.67 -20.20 5.11
N ILE A 134 -5.32 -19.41 5.95
CA ILE A 134 -6.12 -19.86 7.08
C ILE A 134 -7.58 -19.48 6.81
N PRO A 135 -8.47 -20.44 6.51
CA PRO A 135 -9.87 -20.15 6.16
C PRO A 135 -10.63 -19.34 7.23
N ALA A 136 -10.36 -19.59 8.52
CA ALA A 136 -10.98 -18.85 9.63
C ALA A 136 -10.67 -17.34 9.61
N LEU A 137 -9.56 -16.94 8.99
CA LEU A 137 -9.23 -15.52 8.83
C LEU A 137 -10.13 -14.80 7.82
N VAL A 138 -10.75 -15.53 6.88
CA VAL A 138 -11.72 -14.94 5.95
C VAL A 138 -12.94 -14.42 6.70
N GLU A 139 -13.44 -15.18 7.68
CA GLU A 139 -14.58 -14.78 8.49
C GLU A 139 -14.26 -13.53 9.34
N ARG A 140 -13.15 -13.57 10.10
CA ARG A 140 -12.70 -12.43 10.91
C ARG A 140 -12.43 -11.18 10.06
N GLY A 141 -11.74 -11.35 8.95
CA GLY A 141 -11.47 -10.27 7.99
C GLY A 141 -12.78 -9.66 7.47
N THR A 142 -13.77 -10.47 7.12
CA THR A 142 -15.07 -10.00 6.62
C THR A 142 -15.81 -9.17 7.66
N GLN A 143 -15.84 -9.63 8.92
CA GLN A 143 -16.43 -8.87 10.03
C GLN A 143 -15.70 -7.54 10.26
N SER A 144 -14.36 -7.56 10.17
CA SER A 144 -13.52 -6.37 10.33
C SER A 144 -13.75 -5.35 9.21
N VAL A 145 -13.86 -5.80 7.95
CA VAL A 145 -14.18 -4.96 6.80
C VAL A 145 -15.56 -4.31 6.95
N LYS A 146 -16.57 -5.06 7.38
CA LYS A 146 -17.92 -4.52 7.63
C LYS A 146 -17.87 -3.40 8.68
N ARG A 147 -17.25 -3.67 9.83
CA ARG A 147 -17.08 -2.68 10.91
C ARG A 147 -16.34 -1.43 10.43
N PHE A 148 -15.30 -1.59 9.60
CA PHE A 148 -14.56 -0.47 9.03
C PHE A 148 -15.47 0.41 8.14
N TYR A 149 -16.20 -0.19 7.21
CA TYR A 149 -17.10 0.58 6.32
C TYR A 149 -18.25 1.26 7.08
N GLU A 150 -18.83 0.62 8.09
CA GLU A 150 -19.85 1.25 8.95
C GLU A 150 -19.30 2.51 9.65
N ARG A 151 -18.08 2.44 10.21
CA ARG A 151 -17.42 3.59 10.84
C ARG A 151 -17.06 4.68 9.82
N LEU A 152 -16.60 4.28 8.63
CA LEU A 152 -16.26 5.22 7.57
C LEU A 152 -17.50 5.98 7.09
N GLU A 153 -18.60 5.27 6.86
CA GLU A 153 -19.88 5.86 6.45
C GLU A 153 -20.39 6.86 7.48
N GLN A 154 -20.41 6.46 8.76
CA GLN A 154 -20.80 7.36 9.84
C GLN A 154 -19.97 8.64 9.82
N ARG A 155 -18.64 8.54 9.75
CA ARG A 155 -17.75 9.71 9.71
C ARG A 155 -18.02 10.60 8.50
N LEU A 156 -18.21 10.01 7.32
CA LEU A 156 -18.43 10.77 6.08
C LEU A 156 -19.78 11.48 6.09
N SER A 157 -20.80 10.92 6.76
CA SER A 157 -22.10 11.58 6.93
C SER A 157 -22.07 12.84 7.81
N GLU A 158 -21.03 13.00 8.62
CA GLU A 158 -20.81 14.17 9.49
C GLU A 158 -19.99 15.29 8.82
N SER A 159 -19.56 15.10 7.57
CA SER A 159 -18.62 16.00 6.87
C SER A 159 -19.29 16.91 5.84
#